data_AF-A0A0K2RAT3-F1
#
_entry.id   AF-A0A0K2RAT3-F1
#
_cell.length_a   1.000
_cell.length_b   1.000
_cell.length_c   1.000
_cell.angle_alpha   90.00
_cell.angle_beta   90.00
_cell.angle_gamma   90.00
#
_symmetry.space_group_name_H-M   'P 1'
#
loop_
_entity.id
_entity.type
_entity.pdbx_description
1 polymer ?
#
loop_
_entity_poly.entity_id
_entity_poly.type
_entity_poly.pdbx_seq_one_letter_code
_entity_poly.pdbx_strand_id
1 'polypeptide(L)'
;MGGSPVRLAAVEAPEAVPEPEINDELRELEAVSLDLETHTLSANTRRAYESAWRSFEEFCSAHGLEPLPAHPETVRWYVAWMSMQLDEHGLPRFSVATIRQRLAGVADRHLRDGVLDPTGHRGVSGLVRGLAKLRAVRPERKRPLLLDDVLRVIGSMEHDVYPAGVSAARDALAIWLGFAGRFVAAKQQVFS
;
A
#
# COMPACT_ATOMS: atom_id res chain seq x y z
N MET A 1 8.22 -34.89 24.75
CA MET A 1 7.82 -33.50 25.02
C MET A 1 8.19 -32.66 23.81
N GLY A 2 7.26 -32.46 22.87
CA GLY A 2 7.45 -31.61 21.71
C GLY A 2 6.09 -31.07 21.35
N GLY A 3 5.85 -29.80 21.68
CA GLY A 3 4.53 -29.17 21.66
C GLY A 3 3.88 -29.27 20.28
N SER A 4 2.72 -29.91 20.25
CA SER A 4 1.79 -29.85 19.13
C SER A 4 1.52 -28.37 18.83
N PRO A 5 1.72 -27.88 17.59
CA PRO A 5 1.33 -26.52 17.26
C PRO A 5 -0.17 -26.40 17.50
N VAL A 6 -0.54 -25.42 18.31
CA VAL A 6 -1.93 -25.05 18.58
C VAL A 6 -2.60 -24.81 17.23
N ARG A 7 -3.41 -25.77 16.77
CA ARG A 7 -4.44 -25.50 15.78
C ARG A 7 -5.35 -24.46 16.44
N LEU A 8 -5.16 -23.18 16.13
CA LEU A 8 -6.27 -22.25 16.23
C LEU A 8 -7.36 -22.90 15.37
N ALA A 9 -8.45 -23.31 16.02
CA ALA A 9 -9.62 -23.80 15.34
C ALA A 9 -9.89 -22.83 14.20
N ALA A 10 -9.71 -23.29 12.97
CA ALA A 10 -10.39 -22.68 11.86
C ALA A 10 -11.84 -22.56 12.34
N VAL A 11 -12.42 -21.36 12.27
CA VAL A 11 -13.86 -21.27 12.20
C VAL A 11 -14.18 -22.13 10.98
N GLU A 12 -14.55 -23.38 11.23
CA GLU A 12 -14.88 -24.35 10.21
C GLU A 12 -16.13 -23.74 9.58
N ALA A 13 -15.92 -23.02 8.48
CA ALA A 13 -17.01 -22.66 7.60
C ALA A 13 -17.79 -23.96 7.33
N PRO A 14 -19.12 -23.91 7.25
CA PRO A 14 -19.89 -25.09 6.90
C PRO A 14 -19.22 -25.77 5.69
N GLU A 15 -18.83 -27.04 5.88
CA GLU A 15 -17.92 -27.81 5.01
C GLU A 15 -18.41 -27.86 3.55
N ALA A 16 -19.71 -27.63 3.37
CA ALA A 16 -20.33 -27.23 2.12
C ALA A 16 -21.51 -26.30 2.43
N VAL A 17 -21.77 -25.34 1.54
CA VAL A 17 -23.15 -24.85 1.38
C VAL A 17 -23.96 -26.10 1.05
N PRO A 18 -25.03 -26.45 1.80
CA PRO A 18 -25.89 -27.57 1.39
C PRO A 18 -26.29 -27.29 -0.05
N GLU A 19 -25.93 -28.17 -1.01
CA GLU A 19 -26.21 -27.96 -2.43
C GLU A 19 -27.69 -27.60 -2.54
N PRO A 20 -28.03 -26.31 -2.73
CA PRO A 20 -29.42 -25.96 -2.81
C PRO A 20 -29.90 -26.57 -4.12
N GLU A 21 -31.15 -27.01 -4.20
CA GLU A 21 -31.79 -27.09 -5.51
C GLU A 21 -31.68 -25.68 -6.10
N ILE A 22 -30.74 -25.48 -7.02
CA ILE A 22 -30.48 -24.19 -7.66
C ILE A 22 -31.73 -23.87 -8.48
N ASN A 23 -32.69 -23.22 -7.83
CA ASN A 23 -33.88 -22.67 -8.45
C ASN A 23 -33.49 -21.39 -9.21
N ASP A 24 -34.38 -20.93 -10.07
CA ASP A 24 -34.11 -19.74 -10.88
C ASP A 24 -33.92 -18.48 -10.00
N GLU A 25 -34.57 -18.42 -8.84
CA GLU A 25 -34.38 -17.35 -7.84
C GLU A 25 -32.94 -17.31 -7.30
N LEU A 26 -32.32 -18.45 -6.99
CA LEU A 26 -30.93 -18.51 -6.52
C LEU A 26 -29.92 -18.15 -7.62
N ARG A 27 -30.21 -18.47 -8.89
CA ARG A 27 -29.38 -18.02 -10.03
C ARG A 27 -29.43 -16.51 -10.20
N GLU A 28 -30.61 -15.91 -10.06
CA GLU A 28 -30.77 -14.45 -10.10
C GLU A 28 -30.00 -13.78 -8.96
N LEU A 29 -30.08 -14.33 -7.74
CA LEU A 29 -29.33 -13.82 -6.59
C LEU A 29 -27.81 -13.96 -6.76
N GLU A 30 -27.33 -15.06 -7.35
CA GLU A 30 -25.91 -15.26 -7.65
C GLU A 30 -25.40 -14.23 -8.68
N ALA A 31 -26.17 -13.97 -9.74
CA ALA A 31 -25.84 -12.96 -10.73
C ALA A 31 -25.76 -11.55 -10.11
N VAL A 32 -26.69 -11.20 -9.21
CA VAL A 32 -26.66 -9.94 -8.47
C VAL A 32 -25.46 -9.88 -7.53
N SER A 33 -25.14 -10.97 -6.83
CA SER A 33 -23.97 -11.05 -5.94
C SER A 33 -22.68 -10.77 -6.70
N LEU A 34 -22.49 -11.43 -7.85
CA LEU A 34 -21.30 -11.25 -8.69
C LEU A 34 -21.19 -9.81 -9.22
N ASP A 35 -22.30 -9.19 -9.63
CA ASP A 35 -22.32 -7.78 -10.07
C ASP A 35 -21.88 -6.83 -8.95
N LEU A 36 -22.42 -7.01 -7.73
CA LEU A 36 -22.04 -6.22 -6.55
C LEU A 36 -20.57 -6.41 -6.15
N GLU A 37 -20.04 -7.62 -6.30
CA GLU A 37 -18.62 -7.92 -6.08
C GLU A 37 -17.71 -7.16 -7.06
N THR A 38 -18.16 -6.93 -8.29
CA THR A 38 -17.38 -6.13 -9.24
C THR A 38 -17.25 -4.66 -8.80
N HIS A 39 -18.21 -4.17 -8.03
CA HIS A 39 -18.28 -2.79 -7.52
C HIS A 39 -17.55 -2.56 -6.20
N THR A 40 -17.06 -3.61 -5.53
CA THR A 40 -16.49 -3.47 -4.17
C THR A 40 -15.10 -2.82 -4.16
N LEU A 41 -14.34 -2.93 -5.25
CA LEU A 41 -12.98 -2.40 -5.36
C LEU A 41 -12.78 -1.64 -6.67
N SER A 42 -12.19 -0.45 -6.58
CA SER A 42 -11.79 0.30 -7.76
C SER A 42 -10.78 -0.50 -8.62
N ALA A 43 -10.79 -0.27 -9.94
CA ALA A 43 -9.84 -0.92 -10.84
C ALA A 43 -8.38 -0.67 -10.44
N ASN A 44 -8.08 0.51 -9.88
CA ASN A 44 -6.76 0.83 -9.38
C ASN A 44 -6.39 0.00 -8.14
N THR A 45 -7.33 -0.18 -7.20
CA THR A 45 -7.13 -1.01 -6.00
C THR A 45 -6.91 -2.48 -6.37
N ARG A 46 -7.67 -3.00 -7.35
CA ARG A 46 -7.50 -4.37 -7.86
C ARG A 46 -6.10 -4.61 -8.42
N ARG A 47 -5.63 -3.73 -9.32
CA ARG A 47 -4.27 -3.80 -9.88
C ARG A 47 -3.19 -3.69 -8.81
N ALA A 48 -3.40 -2.82 -7.82
CA ALA A 48 -2.50 -2.68 -6.68
C ALA A 48 -2.39 -3.98 -5.87
N TYR A 49 -3.50 -4.67 -5.62
CA TYR A 49 -3.52 -5.94 -4.89
C TYR A 49 -2.91 -7.09 -5.72
N GLU A 50 -3.20 -7.16 -7.02
CA GLU A 50 -2.54 -8.13 -7.92
C GLU A 50 -1.02 -7.94 -7.98
N SER A 51 -0.56 -6.69 -8.04
CA SER A 51 0.89 -6.39 -8.02
C SER A 51 1.52 -6.71 -6.66
N ALA A 52 0.78 -6.49 -5.57
CA ALA A 52 1.21 -6.86 -4.24
C ALA A 52 1.38 -8.37 -4.10
N TRP A 53 0.40 -9.14 -4.61
CA TRP A 53 0.41 -10.59 -4.59
C TRP A 53 1.56 -11.17 -5.40
N ARG A 54 1.74 -10.75 -6.66
CA ARG A 54 2.84 -11.21 -7.52
C ARG A 54 4.21 -11.02 -6.86
N SER A 55 4.45 -9.87 -6.26
CA SER A 55 5.71 -9.61 -5.55
C SER A 55 5.91 -10.48 -4.32
N PHE A 56 4.82 -10.93 -3.67
CA PHE A 56 4.90 -11.86 -2.55
C PHE A 56 5.17 -13.29 -3.05
N GLU A 57 4.52 -13.73 -4.12
CA GLU A 57 4.80 -15.01 -4.78
C GLU A 57 6.25 -15.10 -5.25
N GLU A 58 6.78 -14.04 -5.88
CA GLU A 58 8.18 -13.96 -6.30
C GLU A 58 9.13 -14.12 -5.11
N PHE A 59 8.85 -13.45 -3.99
CA PHE A 59 9.62 -13.59 -2.76
C PHE A 59 9.56 -15.03 -2.22
N CYS A 60 8.36 -15.60 -2.12
CA CYS A 60 8.17 -16.96 -1.63
C CYS A 60 8.88 -17.99 -2.52
N SER A 61 8.74 -17.87 -3.85
CA SER A 61 9.41 -18.72 -4.82
C SER A 61 10.94 -18.64 -4.71
N ALA A 62 11.49 -17.43 -4.60
CA ALA A 62 12.93 -17.23 -4.44
C ALA A 62 13.51 -17.84 -3.15
N HIS A 63 12.67 -18.07 -2.14
CA HIS A 63 13.08 -18.60 -0.84
C HIS A 63 12.54 -20.01 -0.54
N GLY A 64 11.88 -20.67 -1.50
CA GLY A 64 11.30 -22.01 -1.32
C GLY A 64 10.18 -22.05 -0.27
N LEU A 65 9.41 -20.98 -0.14
CA LEU A 65 8.31 -20.84 0.80
C LEU A 65 6.97 -21.01 0.07
N GLU A 66 5.96 -21.50 0.79
CA GLU A 66 4.59 -21.59 0.28
C GLU A 66 3.89 -20.22 0.42
N PRO A 67 3.44 -19.59 -0.69
CA PRO A 67 2.73 -18.32 -0.63
C PRO A 67 1.28 -18.46 -0.13
N LEU A 68 0.65 -19.64 -0.25
CA LEU A 68 -0.73 -19.87 0.16
C LEU A 68 -0.98 -21.32 0.63
N PRO A 69 -1.45 -21.55 1.87
CA PRO A 69 -1.59 -20.58 2.96
C PRO A 69 -0.21 -20.20 3.54
N ALA A 70 0.10 -18.91 3.62
CA ALA A 70 1.35 -18.45 4.20
C ALA A 70 1.33 -18.50 5.74
N HIS A 71 2.43 -18.93 6.34
CA HIS A 71 2.64 -18.77 7.78
C HIS A 71 2.92 -17.29 8.13
N PRO A 72 2.43 -16.75 9.27
CA PRO A 72 2.71 -15.36 9.67
C PRO A 72 4.20 -15.00 9.71
N GLU A 73 5.07 -15.97 9.97
CA GLU A 73 6.53 -15.80 9.92
C GLU A 73 7.04 -15.48 8.50
N THR A 74 6.50 -16.13 7.47
CA THR A 74 6.79 -15.83 6.06
C THR A 74 6.48 -14.36 5.74
N VAL A 75 5.34 -13.86 6.23
CA VAL A 75 4.96 -12.45 6.07
C VAL A 75 5.91 -11.52 6.82
N ARG A 76 6.39 -11.90 8.01
CA ARG A 76 7.40 -11.12 8.74
C ARG A 76 8.71 -11.01 7.96
N TRP A 77 9.19 -12.10 7.37
CA TRP A 77 10.38 -12.08 6.52
C TRP A 77 10.17 -11.23 5.27
N TYR A 78 8.99 -11.29 4.65
CA TYR A 78 8.65 -10.44 3.51
C TYR A 78 8.69 -8.94 3.87
N VAL A 79 8.13 -8.56 5.04
CA VAL A 79 8.24 -7.17 5.54
C VAL A 79 9.70 -6.77 5.76
N ALA A 80 10.51 -7.64 6.35
CA ALA A 80 11.93 -7.39 6.57
C ALA A 80 12.68 -7.22 5.24
N TRP A 81 12.46 -8.11 4.27
CA TRP A 81 13.02 -8.06 2.92
C TRP A 81 12.68 -6.73 2.23
N MET A 82 11.41 -6.32 2.21
CA MET A 82 11.01 -5.02 1.66
C MET A 82 11.66 -3.85 2.42
N SER A 83 11.87 -3.98 3.72
CA SER A 83 12.44 -2.90 4.53
C SER A 83 13.91 -2.61 4.22
N MET A 84 14.64 -3.64 3.76
CA MET A 84 16.06 -3.60 3.42
C MET A 84 16.35 -3.18 1.99
N GLN A 85 15.33 -3.17 1.11
CA GLN A 85 15.52 -2.74 -0.26
C GLN A 85 15.75 -1.24 -0.35
N LEU A 86 16.79 -0.87 -1.09
CA LEU A 86 17.15 0.50 -1.39
C LEU A 86 16.99 0.77 -2.89
N ASP A 87 16.68 2.02 -3.24
CA ASP A 87 16.74 2.50 -4.62
C ASP A 87 18.18 2.86 -5.02
N GLU A 88 18.35 3.36 -6.24
CA GLU A 88 19.64 3.78 -6.80
C GLU A 88 20.32 4.91 -6.02
N HIS A 89 19.57 5.63 -5.19
CA HIS A 89 20.06 6.71 -4.35
C HIS A 89 20.33 6.27 -2.90
N GLY A 90 20.18 4.97 -2.60
CA GLY A 90 20.37 4.43 -1.25
C GLY A 90 19.22 4.77 -0.29
N LEU A 91 18.07 5.23 -0.80
CA LEU A 91 16.88 5.51 -0.02
C LEU A 91 15.98 4.26 0.04
N PRO A 92 15.13 4.10 1.08
CA PRO A 92 14.23 2.96 1.16
C PRO A 92 13.31 2.86 -0.05
N ARG A 93 13.44 1.79 -0.83
CA ARG A 93 12.67 1.56 -2.07
C ARG A 93 11.17 1.53 -1.84
N PHE A 94 10.75 0.97 -0.70
CA PHE A 94 9.35 0.86 -0.32
C PHE A 94 9.04 1.74 0.87
N SER A 95 8.10 2.67 0.73
CA SER A 95 7.57 3.45 1.85
C SER A 95 6.79 2.56 2.84
N VAL A 96 6.54 3.05 4.06
CA VAL A 96 5.69 2.34 5.03
C VAL A 96 4.27 2.16 4.49
N ALA A 97 3.74 3.16 3.76
CA ALA A 97 2.44 3.08 3.12
C ALA A 97 2.41 1.97 2.04
N THR A 98 3.46 1.90 1.22
CA THR A 98 3.61 0.85 0.19
C THR A 98 3.66 -0.54 0.81
N ILE A 99 4.40 -0.71 1.92
CA ILE A 99 4.46 -1.99 2.64
C ILE A 99 3.07 -2.39 3.16
N ARG A 100 2.31 -1.47 3.76
CA ARG A 100 0.94 -1.75 4.22
C ARG A 100 0.01 -2.12 3.07
N GLN A 101 0.10 -1.43 1.94
CA GLN A 101 -0.67 -1.77 0.74
C GLN A 101 -0.30 -3.15 0.21
N ARG A 102 0.99 -3.52 0.24
CA ARG A 102 1.44 -4.86 -0.14
C ARG A 102 0.87 -5.94 0.79
N LEU A 103 0.85 -5.70 2.09
CA LEU A 103 0.22 -6.59 3.05
C LEU A 103 -1.30 -6.70 2.84
N ALA A 104 -1.98 -5.61 2.49
CA ALA A 104 -3.40 -5.65 2.17
C ALA A 104 -3.71 -6.56 0.96
N GLY A 105 -2.86 -6.55 -0.07
CA GLY A 105 -3.00 -7.48 -1.20
C GLY A 105 -2.75 -8.95 -0.81
N VAL A 106 -1.82 -9.21 0.10
CA VAL A 106 -1.58 -10.57 0.64
C VAL A 106 -2.80 -11.03 1.46
N ALA A 107 -3.33 -10.18 2.33
CA ALA A 107 -4.53 -10.46 3.12
C ALA A 107 -5.75 -10.72 2.23
N ASP A 108 -6.00 -9.85 1.24
CA ASP A 108 -7.10 -9.99 0.28
C ASP A 108 -7.04 -11.33 -0.46
N ARG A 109 -5.86 -11.76 -0.92
CA ARG A 109 -5.74 -13.07 -1.57
C ARG A 109 -6.05 -14.23 -0.63
N HIS A 110 -5.52 -14.19 0.60
CA HIS A 110 -5.80 -15.23 1.59
C HIS A 110 -7.30 -15.33 1.90
N LEU A 111 -7.95 -14.19 2.12
CA LEU A 111 -9.38 -14.15 2.44
C LEU A 111 -10.25 -14.61 1.26
N ARG A 112 -9.89 -14.28 0.01
CA ARG A 112 -10.59 -14.76 -1.19
C ARG A 112 -10.49 -16.27 -1.39
N ASP A 113 -9.37 -16.86 -1.02
CA ASP A 113 -9.16 -18.31 -1.09
C ASP A 113 -9.68 -19.03 0.18
N GLY A 114 -10.45 -18.33 1.03
CA GLY A 114 -11.10 -18.90 2.22
C GLY A 114 -10.15 -19.22 3.38
N VAL A 115 -8.91 -18.75 3.33
CA VAL A 115 -7.90 -19.00 4.37
C VAL A 115 -7.73 -17.78 5.28
N LEU A 116 -7.24 -18.03 6.51
CA LEU A 116 -7.02 -16.97 7.50
C LEU A 116 -5.98 -15.95 7.03
N ASP A 117 -6.21 -14.67 7.33
CA ASP A 117 -5.26 -13.57 7.05
C ASP A 117 -3.99 -13.69 7.92
N PRO A 118 -2.82 -13.99 7.34
CA PRO A 118 -1.56 -14.09 8.09
C PRO A 118 -1.00 -12.72 8.52
N THR A 119 -1.44 -11.62 7.89
CA THR A 119 -0.95 -10.26 8.14
C THR A 119 -1.52 -9.65 9.41
N GLY A 120 -2.71 -10.10 9.84
CA GLY A 120 -3.35 -9.73 11.10
C GLY A 120 -2.64 -10.24 12.36
N HIS A 121 -1.68 -11.17 12.22
CA HIS A 121 -0.94 -11.70 13.35
C HIS A 121 -0.18 -10.60 14.10
N ARG A 122 -0.22 -10.63 15.45
CA ARG A 122 0.39 -9.59 16.30
C ARG A 122 1.87 -9.37 16.01
N GLY A 123 2.61 -10.42 15.66
CA GLY A 123 4.02 -10.33 15.28
C GLY A 123 4.27 -9.51 14.00
N VAL A 124 3.38 -9.60 13.00
CA VAL A 124 3.46 -8.83 11.76
C VAL A 124 3.09 -7.37 12.03
N SER A 125 1.96 -7.14 12.70
CA SER A 125 1.50 -5.79 13.07
C SER A 125 2.51 -5.04 13.94
N GLY A 126 3.13 -5.73 14.90
CA GLY A 126 4.19 -5.19 15.75
C GLY A 126 5.44 -4.79 14.94
N LEU A 127 5.85 -5.64 13.99
CA LEU A 127 6.98 -5.38 13.11
C LEU A 127 6.76 -4.13 12.24
N VAL A 128 5.59 -4.01 11.60
CA VAL A 128 5.26 -2.84 10.76
C VAL A 128 5.19 -1.55 11.60
N ARG A 129 4.66 -1.63 12.84
CA ARG A 129 4.66 -0.48 13.76
C ARG A 129 6.09 -0.08 14.15
N GLY A 130 6.96 -1.06 14.44
CA GLY A 130 8.38 -0.82 14.72
C GLY A 130 9.10 -0.14 13.55
N LEU A 131 8.89 -0.66 12.34
CA LEU A 131 9.44 -0.08 11.11
C LEU A 131 8.95 1.37 10.89
N ALA A 132 7.66 1.62 11.10
CA ALA A 132 7.10 2.96 11.00
C ALA A 132 7.75 3.94 11.98
N LYS A 133 7.95 3.53 13.25
CA LYS A 133 8.63 4.34 14.26
C LYS A 133 10.09 4.61 13.89
N LEU A 134 10.82 3.58 13.46
CA LEU A 134 12.22 3.72 13.03
C LEU A 134 12.38 4.73 11.89
N ARG A 135 11.52 4.65 10.87
CA ARG A 135 11.57 5.54 9.71
C ARG A 135 11.07 6.95 10.02
N ALA A 136 10.10 7.10 10.91
CA ALA A 136 9.63 8.42 11.36
C ALA A 136 10.70 9.19 12.16
N VAL A 137 11.57 8.47 12.91
CA VAL A 137 12.73 9.05 13.62
C VAL A 137 13.85 9.45 12.67
N ARG A 138 13.82 8.97 11.43
CA ARG A 138 14.75 9.36 10.35
C ARG A 138 14.06 10.28 9.33
N PRO A 139 13.48 11.43 9.72
CA PRO A 139 12.93 12.35 8.74
C PRO A 139 14.09 13.02 8.00
N GLU A 140 14.16 12.84 6.68
CA GLU A 140 14.99 13.71 5.86
C GLU A 140 14.38 15.10 5.86
N ARG A 141 15.13 16.05 6.43
CA ARG A 141 14.77 17.46 6.42
C ARG A 141 14.95 17.96 4.99
N LYS A 142 13.88 17.92 4.17
CA LYS A 142 13.89 18.57 2.86
C LYS A 142 14.26 20.04 3.08
N ARG A 143 15.36 20.48 2.46
CA ARG A 143 15.75 21.89 2.52
C ARG A 143 14.56 22.73 2.04
N PRO A 144 14.19 23.80 2.76
CA PRO A 144 13.19 24.73 2.25
C PRO A 144 13.59 25.18 0.85
N LEU A 145 12.67 25.12 -0.11
CA LEU A 145 12.87 25.78 -1.39
C LEU A 145 13.09 27.26 -1.10
N LEU A 146 14.25 27.79 -1.50
CA LEU A 146 14.53 29.21 -1.42
C LEU A 146 13.88 29.93 -2.61
N LEU A 147 13.71 31.25 -2.49
CA LEU A 147 13.20 32.07 -3.57
C LEU A 147 14.02 31.86 -4.87
N ASP A 148 15.35 31.77 -4.74
CA ASP A 148 16.24 31.55 -5.88
C ASP A 148 16.02 30.20 -6.57
N ASP A 149 15.63 29.16 -5.84
CA ASP A 149 15.32 27.85 -6.41
C ASP A 149 14.01 27.91 -7.20
N VAL A 150 13.01 28.64 -6.71
CA VAL A 150 11.74 28.88 -7.41
C VAL A 150 11.97 29.68 -8.70
N LEU A 151 12.76 30.75 -8.62
CA LEU A 151 13.09 31.57 -9.79
C LEU A 151 13.85 30.77 -10.84
N ARG A 152 14.78 29.89 -10.42
CA ARG A 152 15.53 29.02 -11.35
C ARG A 152 14.62 28.03 -12.07
N VAL A 153 13.68 27.40 -11.35
CA VAL A 153 12.73 26.44 -11.93
C VAL A 153 11.79 27.12 -12.92
N ILE A 154 11.21 28.26 -12.54
CA ILE A 154 10.30 29.02 -13.42
C ILE A 154 11.04 29.56 -14.65
N GLY A 155 12.27 30.06 -14.46
CA GLY A 155 13.11 30.55 -15.54
C GLY A 155 13.58 29.47 -16.52
N SER A 156 13.58 28.19 -16.13
CA SER A 156 13.91 27.08 -17.02
C SER A 156 12.74 26.56 -17.87
N MET A 157 11.52 27.06 -17.65
CA MET A 157 10.35 26.63 -18.42
C MET A 157 10.26 27.38 -19.75
N GLU A 158 9.79 26.70 -20.79
CA GLU A 158 9.59 27.26 -22.13
C GLU A 158 8.30 28.08 -22.19
N HIS A 159 8.35 29.35 -21.80
CA HIS A 159 7.17 30.25 -21.78
C HIS A 159 6.77 30.78 -23.16
N ASP A 160 7.71 30.82 -24.10
CA ASP A 160 7.53 31.53 -25.38
C ASP A 160 7.16 30.62 -26.56
N VAL A 161 6.98 29.32 -26.32
CA VAL A 161 6.73 28.32 -27.38
C VAL A 161 5.30 27.79 -27.27
N TYR A 162 4.43 28.04 -28.26
CA TYR A 162 3.10 27.44 -28.26
C TYR A 162 3.14 25.95 -28.67
N PRO A 163 2.44 25.03 -27.97
CA PRO A 163 1.55 25.26 -26.83
C PRO A 163 2.23 25.16 -25.44
N ALA A 164 3.51 24.79 -25.38
CA ALA A 164 4.26 24.58 -24.14
C ALA A 164 4.22 25.78 -23.18
N GLY A 165 4.23 27.01 -23.70
CA GLY A 165 4.17 28.25 -22.96
C GLY A 165 2.92 28.43 -22.12
N VAL A 166 1.78 27.90 -22.58
CA VAL A 166 0.53 27.93 -21.81
C VAL A 166 0.62 26.98 -20.61
N SER A 167 1.19 25.80 -20.79
CA SER A 167 1.44 24.85 -19.70
C SER A 167 2.50 25.38 -18.73
N ALA A 168 3.57 25.99 -19.23
CA ALA A 168 4.61 26.63 -18.44
C ALA A 168 4.05 27.77 -17.56
N ALA A 169 3.21 28.64 -18.10
CA ALA A 169 2.57 29.71 -17.35
C ALA A 169 1.65 29.17 -16.25
N ARG A 170 0.86 28.12 -16.54
CA ARG A 170 -0.01 27.47 -15.56
C ARG A 170 0.78 26.84 -14.42
N ASP A 171 1.84 26.10 -14.75
CA ASP A 171 2.64 25.37 -13.77
C ASP A 171 3.48 26.35 -12.93
N ALA A 172 3.98 27.45 -13.52
CA ALA A 172 4.63 28.54 -12.79
C ALA A 172 3.68 29.21 -11.77
N LEU A 173 2.41 29.44 -12.14
CA LEU A 173 1.41 29.95 -11.21
C LEU A 173 1.17 28.98 -10.05
N ALA A 174 1.07 27.68 -10.33
CA ALA A 174 0.90 26.66 -9.29
C ALA A 174 2.10 26.61 -8.32
N ILE A 175 3.33 26.74 -8.85
CA ILE A 175 4.55 26.83 -8.04
C ILE A 175 4.53 28.08 -7.17
N TRP A 176 4.17 29.24 -7.73
CA TRP A 176 4.06 30.49 -6.97
C TRP A 176 3.03 30.42 -5.84
N LEU A 177 1.85 29.84 -6.11
CA LEU A 177 0.81 29.64 -5.10
C LEU A 177 1.27 28.69 -3.99
N GLY A 178 1.98 27.61 -4.35
CA GLY A 178 2.59 26.70 -3.38
C GLY A 178 3.70 27.34 -2.54
N PHE A 179 4.51 28.22 -3.14
CA PHE A 179 5.55 28.97 -2.44
C PHE A 179 4.96 30.04 -1.50
N ALA A 180 4.01 30.85 -1.99
CA ALA A 180 3.33 31.89 -1.22
C ALA A 180 2.46 31.32 -0.08
N GLY A 181 1.78 30.19 -0.33
CA GLY A 181 0.91 29.53 0.66
C GLY A 181 1.65 29.05 1.92
N ARG A 182 2.96 28.78 1.83
CA ARG A 182 3.79 28.43 2.99
C ARG A 182 4.08 29.60 3.93
N PHE A 183 3.84 30.86 3.52
CA PHE A 183 4.03 32.05 4.36
C PHE A 183 2.81 32.39 5.24
N VAL A 184 1.63 31.80 4.99
CA VAL A 184 0.41 32.07 5.79
C VAL A 184 0.31 31.20 7.06
N ALA A 185 1.14 30.15 7.19
CA ALA A 185 1.17 29.27 8.36
C ALA A 185 2.23 29.65 9.42
N ALA A 186 2.59 30.92 9.52
CA ALA A 186 3.53 31.44 10.54
C ALA A 186 2.89 32.56 11.38
N LYS A 187 1.70 32.30 11.93
CA LYS A 187 1.15 33.03 13.09
C LYS A 187 0.22 32.10 13.85
N GLN A 188 0.76 31.33 14.80
CA GLN A 188 0.12 31.00 16.09
C GLN A 188 1.11 30.26 17.02
N GLN A 189 2.16 30.94 17.50
CA GLN A 189 2.81 30.57 18.77
C GLN A 189 3.27 31.85 19.48
N VAL A 190 2.31 32.55 20.08
CA VAL A 190 2.52 33.33 21.31
C VAL A 190 1.26 33.09 22.14
N PHE A 191 1.35 32.19 23.12
CA PHE A 191 0.73 32.27 24.45
C PHE A 191 0.99 30.94 25.19
N SER A 192 2.03 30.92 26.01
CA SER A 192 1.92 30.75 27.46
C SER A 192 3.27 31.06 28.11
#